data_AF-A0A6M2EKH1-F1
#
_entry.id   AF-A0A6M2EKH1-F1
#
_cell.length_a   1.000
_cell.length_b   1.000
_cell.length_c   1.000
_cell.angle_alpha   90.00
_cell.angle_beta   90.00
_cell.angle_gamma   90.00
#
_symmetry.space_group_name_H-M   'P 1'
#
loop_
_entity.id
_entity.type
_entity.pdbx_description
1 polymer ?
#
loop_
_entity_poly.entity_id
_entity_poly.type
_entity_poly.pdbx_seq_one_letter_code
_entity_poly.pdbx_strand_id
1 'polypeptide(L)'
;MPLVFADERLDDIVGNKCYVAPEVLHRSYSIEADVWSIGVIAYILLCGSRPFWARTETGLFIEILKADPSFDEAPWLALSLEAKDFVKRLLNKDPRKRITAAQALSHPWIRDFKGVKVPLDILIFKHMKAYMRSSSLRKAALKALSKTLTVDELFYLKEQFALLEPNKSGSITLKNLRMVLMKNATNAMKDSRIPDFLSSLNPFQHRRIDFEEFCAAALNVHQLEAHDQWKQLARSAYELFEKDGNRAIVIEELASELGLGPSIPVHAVLNDWIRHTDGKLSFHGFVKLLHGTSSRTIAKAQ
;
A
#
# COMPACT_ATOMS: atom_id res chain seq x y z
N MET A 1 18.70 -9.99 -21.34
CA MET A 1 17.76 -9.20 -20.52
C MET A 1 16.39 -9.30 -21.20
N PRO A 2 15.55 -10.29 -20.88
CA PRO A 2 14.24 -10.41 -21.50
C PRO A 2 13.24 -9.55 -20.73
N LEU A 3 12.54 -8.69 -21.45
CA LEU A 3 11.35 -7.97 -20.99
C LEU A 3 10.21 -9.00 -20.85
N VAL A 4 9.61 -9.08 -19.68
CA VAL A 4 8.53 -10.04 -19.39
C VAL A 4 7.25 -9.61 -20.12
N PHE A 5 6.77 -10.44 -21.04
CA PHE A 5 5.41 -10.35 -21.59
C PHE A 5 4.51 -11.37 -20.87
N ALA A 6 3.26 -10.98 -20.63
CA ALA A 6 2.28 -11.79 -19.92
C ALA A 6 1.77 -12.92 -20.82
N ASP A 7 2.20 -14.16 -20.59
CA ASP A 7 1.35 -15.38 -20.47
C ASP A 7 2.14 -16.70 -20.30
N GLU A 8 3.30 -16.72 -19.62
CA GLU A 8 4.01 -17.98 -19.36
C GLU A 8 4.20 -18.21 -17.85
N ARG A 9 3.69 -19.35 -17.37
CA ARG A 9 4.05 -19.94 -16.08
C ARG A 9 5.50 -20.42 -16.16
N LEU A 10 6.43 -19.60 -15.68
CA LEU A 10 7.84 -19.95 -15.56
C LEU A 10 8.09 -20.55 -14.16
N ASP A 11 8.32 -21.87 -14.12
CA ASP A 11 8.63 -22.64 -12.90
C ASP A 11 10.11 -22.53 -12.46
N ASP A 12 10.91 -21.69 -13.13
CA ASP A 12 12.33 -21.50 -12.83
C ASP A 12 12.62 -20.19 -12.09
N ILE A 13 13.53 -20.26 -11.11
CA ILE A 13 14.15 -19.09 -10.47
C ILE A 13 15.09 -18.46 -11.51
N VAL A 14 14.56 -17.59 -12.39
CA VAL A 14 15.37 -16.89 -13.39
C VAL A 14 15.66 -15.46 -12.91
N GLY A 15 16.92 -15.22 -12.56
CA GLY A 15 17.45 -13.93 -12.11
C GLY A 15 18.84 -14.14 -11.52
N ASN A 16 19.74 -13.17 -11.62
CA ASN A 16 20.98 -13.27 -10.84
C ASN A 16 20.55 -13.23 -9.35
N LYS A 17 20.82 -14.33 -8.63
CA LYS A 17 20.24 -14.65 -7.30
C LYS A 17 20.45 -13.56 -6.25
N CYS A 18 21.38 -12.65 -6.50
CA CYS A 18 21.68 -11.49 -5.66
C CYS A 18 20.59 -10.39 -5.68
N TYR A 19 19.68 -10.36 -6.67
CA TYR A 19 18.64 -9.33 -6.79
C TYR A 19 17.23 -9.85 -6.47
N VAL A 20 17.10 -11.13 -6.14
CA VAL A 20 15.81 -11.81 -5.98
C VAL A 20 15.10 -11.32 -4.71
N ALA A 21 13.81 -11.04 -4.83
CA ALA A 21 12.96 -10.64 -3.71
C ALA A 21 12.59 -11.84 -2.80
N PRO A 22 12.36 -11.63 -1.49
CA PRO A 22 12.03 -12.70 -0.55
C PRO A 22 10.80 -13.53 -0.94
N GLU A 23 9.79 -12.91 -1.52
CA GLU A 23 8.55 -13.57 -1.95
C GLU A 23 8.73 -14.46 -3.19
N VAL A 24 9.69 -14.14 -4.06
CA VAL A 24 10.02 -14.94 -5.25
C VAL A 24 10.61 -16.29 -4.86
N LEU A 25 11.37 -16.34 -3.76
CA LEU A 25 11.87 -17.60 -3.18
C LEU A 25 10.74 -18.53 -2.73
N HIS A 26 9.55 -17.99 -2.48
CA HIS A 26 8.33 -18.73 -2.18
C HIS A 26 7.44 -18.96 -3.41
N ARG A 27 7.98 -18.78 -4.62
CA ARG A 27 7.27 -18.87 -5.91
C ARG A 27 6.07 -17.91 -6.02
N SER A 28 6.11 -16.79 -5.31
CA SER A 28 5.14 -15.72 -5.42
C SER A 28 5.77 -14.54 -6.17
N TYR A 29 5.43 -14.43 -7.45
CA TYR A 29 5.89 -13.34 -8.31
C TYR A 29 4.89 -12.20 -8.29
N SER A 30 5.37 -10.98 -8.05
CA SER A 30 4.55 -9.78 -8.05
C SER A 30 5.36 -8.57 -8.54
N ILE A 31 4.68 -7.50 -8.95
CA ILE A 31 5.33 -6.28 -9.47
C ILE A 31 6.23 -5.62 -8.42
N GLU A 32 5.96 -5.88 -7.14
CA GLU A 32 6.74 -5.41 -6.01
C GLU A 32 8.15 -6.05 -6.00
N ALA A 33 8.32 -7.25 -6.58
CA ALA A 33 9.63 -7.91 -6.67
C ALA A 33 10.63 -7.14 -7.55
N ASP A 34 10.14 -6.44 -8.59
CA ASP A 34 10.97 -5.56 -9.41
C ASP A 34 11.44 -4.35 -8.60
N VAL A 35 10.57 -3.81 -7.73
CA VAL A 35 10.92 -2.70 -6.84
C VAL A 35 12.01 -3.11 -5.84
N TRP A 36 11.97 -4.34 -5.33
CA TRP A 36 13.06 -4.89 -4.52
C TRP A 36 14.37 -4.96 -5.29
N SER A 37 14.33 -5.46 -6.53
CA SER A 37 15.51 -5.54 -7.40
C SER A 37 16.13 -4.16 -7.62
N ILE A 38 15.30 -3.13 -7.83
CA ILE A 38 15.74 -1.72 -7.90
C ILE A 38 16.37 -1.28 -6.58
N GLY A 39 15.81 -1.67 -5.43
CA GLY A 39 16.39 -1.43 -4.11
C GLY A 39 17.79 -2.02 -3.94
N VAL A 40 18.00 -3.26 -4.41
CA VAL A 40 19.31 -3.92 -4.38
C VAL A 40 20.31 -3.16 -5.27
N ILE A 41 19.89 -2.74 -6.47
CA ILE A 41 20.72 -1.95 -7.38
C ILE A 41 21.07 -0.59 -6.75
N ALA A 42 20.09 0.11 -6.18
CA ALA A 42 20.29 1.40 -5.52
C ALA A 42 21.27 1.27 -4.34
N TYR A 43 21.14 0.22 -3.53
CA TYR A 43 22.08 -0.08 -2.45
C TYR A 43 23.51 -0.24 -2.99
N ILE A 44 23.70 -1.05 -4.04
CA ILE A 44 25.03 -1.29 -4.65
C ILE A 44 25.61 0.00 -5.23
N LEU A 45 24.81 0.84 -5.91
CA LEU A 45 25.29 2.10 -6.49
C LEU A 45 25.76 3.09 -5.43
N LEU A 46 25.13 3.10 -4.25
CA LEU A 46 25.43 4.04 -3.17
C LEU A 46 26.64 3.64 -2.31
N CYS A 47 26.87 2.34 -2.11
CA CYS A 47 27.92 1.87 -1.20
C CYS A 47 28.96 0.93 -1.84
N GLY A 48 28.75 0.48 -3.08
CA GLY A 48 29.65 -0.44 -3.79
C GLY A 48 29.61 -1.89 -3.29
N SER A 49 28.79 -2.21 -2.29
CA SER A 49 28.65 -3.55 -1.71
C SER A 49 27.23 -4.10 -1.88
N ARG A 50 27.06 -5.41 -1.72
CA ARG A 50 25.74 -6.06 -1.81
C ARG A 50 25.01 -5.94 -0.46
N PRO A 51 23.67 -5.74 -0.46
CA PRO A 51 22.90 -5.70 0.78
C PRO A 51 22.87 -7.05 1.49
N PHE A 52 23.00 -8.16 0.75
CA PHE A 52 23.02 -9.52 1.27
C PHE A 52 24.19 -10.27 0.66
N TRP A 53 24.92 -11.03 1.48
CA TRP A 53 26.04 -11.83 1.02
C TRP A 53 26.18 -13.09 1.86
N ALA A 54 26.46 -14.21 1.19
CA ALA A 54 26.85 -15.45 1.83
C ALA A 54 27.76 -16.24 0.90
N ARG A 55 28.51 -17.20 1.48
CA ARG A 55 29.41 -18.09 0.73
C ARG A 55 28.67 -19.14 -0.10
N THR A 56 27.46 -19.50 0.32
CA THR A 56 26.62 -20.49 -0.36
C THR A 56 25.30 -19.86 -0.79
N GLU A 57 24.70 -20.42 -1.83
CA GLU A 57 23.39 -19.99 -2.31
C GLU A 57 22.31 -20.13 -1.24
N THR A 58 22.28 -21.27 -0.53
CA THR A 58 21.35 -21.48 0.58
C THR A 58 21.56 -20.44 1.69
N GLY A 59 22.81 -20.08 1.98
CA GLY A 59 23.12 -19.00 2.91
C GLY A 59 22.57 -17.66 2.44
N LEU A 60 22.71 -17.35 1.14
CA LEU A 60 22.21 -16.10 0.57
C LEU A 60 20.69 -16.01 0.69
N PHE A 61 19.96 -17.10 0.45
CA PHE A 61 18.52 -17.14 0.64
C PHE A 61 18.11 -16.93 2.10
N ILE A 62 18.85 -17.51 3.05
CA ILE A 62 18.62 -17.27 4.47
C ILE A 62 18.80 -15.79 4.82
N GLU A 63 19.86 -15.15 4.31
CA GLU A 63 20.10 -13.72 4.48
C GLU A 63 18.95 -12.88 3.90
N ILE A 64 18.58 -13.12 2.64
CA ILE A 64 17.47 -12.41 1.96
C ILE A 64 16.16 -12.58 2.73
N LEU A 65 15.92 -13.74 3.36
CA LEU A 65 14.70 -14.00 4.12
C LEU A 65 14.72 -13.40 5.53
N LYS A 66 15.87 -13.42 6.22
CA LYS A 66 15.93 -13.16 7.68
C LYS A 66 16.69 -11.93 8.11
N ALA A 67 17.74 -11.54 7.39
CA ALA A 67 18.61 -10.43 7.79
C ALA A 67 18.18 -9.11 7.15
N ASP A 68 18.31 -8.01 7.86
CA ASP A 68 18.09 -6.68 7.30
C ASP A 68 19.40 -6.12 6.71
N PRO A 69 19.34 -5.33 5.63
CA PRO A 69 20.52 -4.69 5.07
C PRO A 69 21.16 -3.71 6.07
N SER A 70 22.49 -3.70 6.13
CA SER A 70 23.25 -2.80 7.00
C SER A 70 23.28 -1.37 6.44
N PHE A 71 23.06 -0.37 7.29
CA PHE A 71 23.22 1.05 6.95
C PHE A 71 24.14 1.79 7.92
N ASP A 72 24.86 1.01 8.75
CA ASP A 72 25.65 1.52 9.89
C ASP A 72 27.15 1.61 9.57
N GLU A 73 27.56 1.13 8.39
CA GLU A 73 28.95 1.13 7.94
C GLU A 73 29.21 2.20 6.88
N ALA A 74 30.47 2.62 6.71
CA ALA A 74 30.84 3.51 5.62
C ALA A 74 30.58 2.84 4.24
N PRO A 75 30.12 3.58 3.22
CA PRO A 75 29.88 5.02 3.19
C PRO A 75 28.49 5.46 3.68
N TRP A 76 27.60 4.56 4.12
CA TRP A 76 26.24 4.91 4.52
C TRP A 76 26.19 5.99 5.58
N LEU A 77 27.10 5.99 6.56
CA LEU A 77 27.18 7.04 7.58
C LEU A 77 27.30 8.47 6.98
N ALA A 78 27.90 8.62 5.80
CA ALA A 78 28.05 9.91 5.11
C ALA A 78 26.90 10.25 4.14
N LEU A 79 26.00 9.30 3.84
CA LEU A 79 24.87 9.52 2.93
C LEU A 79 23.70 10.20 3.66
N SER A 80 22.89 10.93 2.89
CA SER A 80 21.72 11.65 3.42
C SER A 80 20.68 10.68 4.01
N LEU A 81 19.87 11.19 4.94
CA LEU A 81 18.81 10.39 5.57
C LEU A 81 17.75 9.97 4.55
N GLU A 82 17.47 10.82 3.56
CA GLU A 82 16.52 10.56 2.47
C GLU A 82 17.03 9.44 1.55
N ALA A 83 18.33 9.36 1.28
CA ALA A 83 18.92 8.27 0.50
C ALA A 83 18.76 6.93 1.22
N LYS A 84 19.02 6.91 2.53
CA LYS A 84 18.82 5.72 3.37
C LYS A 84 17.35 5.32 3.42
N ASP A 85 16.45 6.27 3.68
CA ASP A 85 15.00 6.04 3.74
C ASP A 85 14.47 5.47 2.42
N PHE A 86 14.92 6.04 1.29
CA PHE A 86 14.58 5.54 -0.04
C PHE A 86 14.92 4.05 -0.20
N VAL A 87 16.16 3.66 0.11
CA VAL A 87 16.59 2.26 -0.04
C VAL A 87 15.90 1.35 0.96
N LYS A 88 15.67 1.78 2.21
CA LYS A 88 14.91 1.01 3.20
C LYS A 88 13.48 0.71 2.73
N ARG A 89 12.81 1.69 2.11
CA ARG A 89 11.45 1.53 1.58
C ARG A 89 11.38 0.56 0.39
N LEU A 90 12.40 0.58 -0.48
CA LEU A 90 12.52 -0.37 -1.60
C LEU A 90 12.84 -1.79 -1.13
N LEU A 91 13.71 -1.92 -0.12
CA LEU A 91 14.13 -3.19 0.47
C LEU A 91 13.24 -3.65 1.64
N ASN A 92 11.96 -3.24 1.66
CA ASN A 92 11.03 -3.79 2.62
C ASN A 92 10.69 -5.24 2.27
N LYS A 93 10.95 -6.17 3.20
CA LYS A 93 10.71 -7.61 2.99
C LYS A 93 9.23 -7.96 2.83
N ASP A 94 8.31 -7.21 3.47
CA ASP A 94 6.88 -7.40 3.25
C ASP A 94 6.47 -6.63 1.98
N PRO A 95 6.10 -7.33 0.89
CA PRO A 95 5.75 -6.66 -0.37
C PRO A 95 4.57 -5.70 -0.23
N ARG A 96 3.68 -5.89 0.76
CA ARG A 96 2.55 -4.98 1.01
C ARG A 96 2.99 -3.64 1.60
N LYS A 97 4.13 -3.64 2.29
CA LYS A 97 4.73 -2.47 2.93
C LYS A 97 5.77 -1.79 2.05
N ARG A 98 6.28 -2.50 1.04
CA ARG A 98 7.19 -1.98 0.03
C ARG A 98 6.50 -0.88 -0.78
N ILE A 99 7.20 0.22 -1.04
CA ILE A 99 6.67 1.30 -1.88
C ILE A 99 6.48 0.83 -3.32
N THR A 100 5.57 1.47 -4.07
CA THR A 100 5.43 1.22 -5.51
C THR A 100 6.49 1.99 -6.30
N ALA A 101 6.71 1.62 -7.56
CA ALA A 101 7.60 2.38 -8.45
C ALA A 101 7.14 3.84 -8.62
N ALA A 102 5.83 4.10 -8.70
CA ALA A 102 5.30 5.46 -8.79
C ALA A 102 5.57 6.27 -7.51
N GLN A 103 5.41 5.64 -6.34
CA GLN A 103 5.78 6.26 -5.06
C GLN A 103 7.29 6.52 -4.95
N ALA A 104 8.13 5.58 -5.41
CA ALA A 104 9.58 5.73 -5.44
C ALA A 104 10.02 6.95 -6.26
N LEU A 105 9.38 7.21 -7.41
CA LEU A 105 9.65 8.41 -8.22
C LEU A 105 9.22 9.72 -7.54
N SER A 106 8.29 9.64 -6.59
CA SER A 106 7.81 10.79 -5.81
C SER A 106 8.56 10.97 -4.49
N HIS A 107 9.52 10.09 -4.18
CA HIS A 107 10.25 10.12 -2.93
C HIS A 107 11.10 11.40 -2.82
N PRO A 108 11.24 12.03 -1.63
CA PRO A 108 12.03 13.25 -1.45
C PRO A 108 13.45 13.16 -2.03
N TRP A 109 14.09 12.00 -1.95
CA TRP A 109 15.42 11.76 -2.53
C TRP A 109 15.45 11.82 -4.07
N ILE A 110 14.33 11.55 -4.77
CA ILE A 110 14.24 11.45 -6.23
C ILE A 110 13.48 12.63 -6.87
N ARG A 111 12.45 13.16 -6.20
CA ARG A 111 11.48 14.07 -6.85
C ARG A 111 12.05 15.40 -7.32
N ASP A 112 13.19 15.83 -6.77
CA ASP A 112 13.84 17.09 -7.14
C ASP A 112 14.70 16.97 -8.41
N PHE A 113 14.89 15.74 -8.94
CA PHE A 113 15.56 15.52 -10.21
C PHE A 113 14.65 15.93 -11.39
N LYS A 114 15.05 16.97 -12.12
CA LYS A 114 14.28 17.53 -13.24
C LYS A 114 13.99 16.47 -14.32
N GLY A 115 12.73 16.43 -14.77
CA GLY A 115 12.30 15.65 -15.93
C GLY A 115 11.69 14.28 -15.60
N VAL A 116 11.66 13.89 -14.33
CA VAL A 116 10.97 12.66 -13.91
C VAL A 116 9.47 12.93 -13.79
N LYS A 117 8.67 12.24 -14.61
CA LYS A 117 7.20 12.28 -14.49
C LYS A 117 6.74 11.06 -13.71
N VAL A 118 5.95 11.29 -12.66
CA VAL A 118 5.33 10.21 -11.89
C VAL A 118 4.20 9.62 -12.74
N PRO A 119 4.22 8.31 -13.06
CA PRO A 119 3.13 7.67 -13.78
C PRO A 119 1.90 7.49 -12.88
N LEU A 120 0.74 7.30 -13.49
CA LEU A 120 -0.48 6.96 -12.77
C LEU A 120 -0.33 5.58 -12.11
N ASP A 121 -0.49 5.52 -10.80
CA ASP A 121 -0.46 4.26 -10.05
C ASP A 121 -1.82 3.57 -10.10
N ILE A 122 -1.87 2.47 -10.85
CA ILE A 122 -3.08 1.67 -11.04
C ILE A 122 -3.55 1.03 -9.71
N LEU A 123 -2.66 0.86 -8.71
CA LEU A 123 -3.03 0.29 -7.41
C LEU A 123 -3.98 1.22 -6.62
N ILE A 124 -3.94 2.54 -6.88
CA ILE A 124 -4.87 3.49 -6.24
C ILE A 124 -6.32 3.11 -6.51
N PHE A 125 -6.62 2.64 -7.73
CA PHE A 125 -7.96 2.20 -8.10
C PHE A 125 -8.42 0.99 -7.28
N LYS A 126 -7.51 0.07 -6.94
CA LYS A 126 -7.79 -1.06 -6.05
C LYS A 126 -8.12 -0.57 -4.64
N HIS A 127 -7.35 0.38 -4.10
CA HIS A 127 -7.60 0.99 -2.79
C HIS A 127 -8.94 1.73 -2.77
N MET A 128 -9.21 2.55 -3.79
CA MET A 128 -10.47 3.28 -3.92
C MET A 128 -11.68 2.34 -3.97
N LYS A 129 -11.59 1.24 -4.72
CA LYS A 129 -12.66 0.23 -4.78
C LYS A 129 -12.91 -0.41 -3.42
N ALA A 130 -11.86 -0.76 -2.68
CA ALA A 130 -11.98 -1.30 -1.33
C ALA A 130 -12.65 -0.28 -0.40
N TYR A 131 -12.14 0.94 -0.39
CA TYR A 131 -12.68 2.06 0.39
C TYR A 131 -14.16 2.31 0.08
N MET A 132 -14.57 2.31 -1.19
CA MET A 132 -15.96 2.54 -1.59
C MET A 132 -16.92 1.49 -1.01
N ARG A 133 -16.47 0.24 -0.90
CA ARG A 133 -17.25 -0.89 -0.37
C ARG A 133 -17.23 -1.00 1.15
N SER A 134 -16.34 -0.28 1.82
CA SER A 134 -16.23 -0.30 3.27
C SER A 134 -17.43 0.35 3.96
N SER A 135 -17.67 -0.11 5.19
CA SER A 135 -18.54 0.47 6.19
C SER A 135 -18.24 1.96 6.41
N SER A 136 -19.26 2.68 6.88
CA SER A 136 -19.12 4.09 7.24
C SER A 136 -18.07 4.30 8.36
N LEU A 137 -17.98 3.34 9.29
CA LEU A 137 -17.01 3.35 10.37
C LEU A 137 -15.56 3.28 9.88
N ARG A 138 -15.25 2.35 8.97
CA ARG A 138 -13.89 2.25 8.39
C ARG A 138 -13.56 3.45 7.52
N LYS A 139 -14.53 3.98 6.75
CA LYS A 139 -14.33 5.22 5.98
C LYS A 139 -13.94 6.39 6.89
N ALA A 140 -14.63 6.54 8.02
CA ALA A 140 -14.30 7.55 9.02
C ALA A 140 -12.89 7.33 9.62
N ALA A 141 -12.50 6.08 9.89
CA ALA A 141 -11.17 5.77 10.38
C ALA A 141 -10.05 6.10 9.36
N LEU A 142 -10.24 5.74 8.09
CA LEU A 142 -9.29 6.06 7.02
C LEU A 142 -9.23 7.57 6.75
N LYS A 143 -10.35 8.28 6.86
CA LYS A 143 -10.39 9.75 6.76
C LYS A 143 -9.67 10.43 7.93
N ALA A 144 -9.77 9.87 9.14
CA ALA A 144 -9.00 10.37 10.28
C ALA A 144 -7.49 10.16 10.07
N LEU A 145 -7.10 9.01 9.52
CA LEU A 145 -5.71 8.71 9.18
C LEU A 145 -5.17 9.62 8.07
N SER A 146 -5.94 9.87 7.01
CA SER A 146 -5.50 10.72 5.89
C SER A 146 -5.21 12.16 6.31
N LYS A 147 -5.87 12.66 7.36
CA LYS A 147 -5.61 13.98 7.94
C LYS A 147 -4.27 14.09 8.67
N THR A 148 -3.66 12.97 9.03
CA THR A 148 -2.37 12.96 9.77
C THR A 148 -1.15 12.83 8.86
N LEU A 149 -1.35 12.64 7.56
CA LEU A 149 -0.26 12.43 6.62
C LEU A 149 0.71 13.62 6.58
N THR A 150 1.98 13.28 6.44
CA THR A 150 3.07 14.23 6.24
C THR A 150 2.98 14.93 4.88
N VAL A 151 3.74 16.02 4.72
CA VAL A 151 3.81 16.76 3.45
C VAL A 151 4.30 15.86 2.31
N ASP A 152 5.23 14.94 2.59
CA ASP A 152 5.80 14.04 1.59
C ASP A 152 4.83 12.94 1.16
N GLU A 153 4.06 12.38 2.10
CA GLU A 153 2.99 11.43 1.77
C GLU A 153 1.88 12.10 0.95
N LEU A 154 1.52 13.34 1.31
CA LEU A 154 0.55 14.13 0.56
C LEU A 154 1.07 14.54 -0.82
N PHE A 155 2.38 14.72 -1.01
CA PHE A 155 2.97 15.07 -2.31
C PHE A 155 2.61 14.02 -3.36
N TYR A 156 2.86 12.74 -3.05
CA TYR A 156 2.50 11.63 -3.94
C TYR A 156 0.99 11.62 -4.25
N LEU A 157 0.14 11.76 -3.23
CA LEU A 157 -1.31 11.75 -3.43
C LEU A 157 -1.80 12.94 -4.27
N LYS A 158 -1.18 14.12 -4.13
CA LYS A 158 -1.47 15.30 -4.96
C LYS A 158 -1.13 15.06 -6.43
N GLU A 159 0.05 14.51 -6.71
CA GLU A 159 0.46 14.17 -8.07
C GLU A 159 -0.53 13.19 -8.71
N GLN A 160 -0.88 12.13 -7.98
CA GLN A 160 -1.83 11.14 -8.47
C GLN A 160 -3.23 11.72 -8.67
N PHE A 161 -3.71 12.56 -7.75
CA PHE A 161 -5.00 13.23 -7.90
C PHE A 161 -5.04 14.17 -9.11
N ALA A 162 -3.93 14.88 -9.39
CA ALA A 162 -3.82 15.74 -10.56
C ALA A 162 -3.88 14.94 -11.87
N LEU A 163 -3.26 13.76 -11.92
CA LEU A 163 -3.34 12.84 -13.06
C LEU A 163 -4.75 12.31 -13.32
N LEU A 164 -5.63 12.33 -12.33
CA LEU A 164 -7.05 11.96 -12.47
C LEU A 164 -7.92 13.07 -13.08
N GLU A 165 -7.32 14.21 -13.44
CA GLU A 165 -7.97 15.32 -14.15
C GLU A 165 -9.29 15.76 -13.44
N PRO A 166 -9.23 16.27 -12.19
CA PRO A 166 -10.41 16.72 -11.46
C PRO A 166 -11.13 17.84 -12.19
N ASN A 167 -12.46 17.87 -12.08
CA ASN A 167 -13.27 18.90 -12.72
C ASN A 167 -12.99 20.27 -12.09
N LYS A 168 -13.47 21.37 -12.70
CA LYS A 168 -13.35 22.76 -12.17
C LYS A 168 -13.81 22.96 -10.71
N SER A 169 -14.56 22.00 -10.18
CA SER A 169 -15.04 21.97 -8.79
C SER A 169 -14.06 21.31 -7.80
N GLY A 170 -12.89 20.86 -8.25
CA GLY A 170 -11.92 20.15 -7.40
C GLY A 170 -12.31 18.71 -7.06
N SER A 171 -13.28 18.12 -7.76
CA SER A 171 -13.71 16.73 -7.55
C SER A 171 -13.49 15.86 -8.79
N ILE A 172 -13.15 14.60 -8.56
CA ILE A 172 -13.14 13.54 -9.57
C ILE A 172 -14.47 12.77 -9.57
N THR A 173 -14.87 12.29 -10.74
CA THR A 173 -16.07 11.45 -10.96
C THR A 173 -15.69 10.12 -11.60
N LEU A 174 -16.61 9.16 -11.62
CA LEU A 174 -16.39 7.88 -12.33
C LEU A 174 -16.04 8.10 -13.81
N LYS A 175 -16.58 9.15 -14.44
CA LYS A 175 -16.23 9.52 -15.80
C LYS A 175 -14.75 9.90 -15.93
N ASN A 176 -14.22 10.72 -15.01
CA ASN A 176 -12.80 11.08 -14.97
C ASN A 176 -11.94 9.82 -14.83
N LEU A 177 -12.26 8.97 -13.84
CA LEU A 177 -11.56 7.71 -13.59
C LEU A 177 -11.55 6.81 -14.84
N ARG A 178 -12.69 6.66 -15.51
CA ARG A 178 -12.82 5.85 -16.74
C ARG A 178 -11.97 6.39 -17.88
N MET A 179 -12.02 7.70 -18.12
CA MET A 179 -11.26 8.35 -19.20
C MET A 179 -9.75 8.21 -18.96
N VAL A 180 -9.30 8.55 -17.75
CA VAL A 180 -7.89 8.51 -17.38
C VAL A 180 -7.34 7.09 -17.37
N LEU A 181 -8.10 6.12 -16.84
CA LEU A 181 -7.71 4.71 -16.86
C LEU A 181 -7.58 4.20 -18.30
N MET A 182 -8.53 4.50 -19.19
CA MET A 182 -8.45 4.09 -20.61
C MET A 182 -7.28 4.76 -21.36
N LYS A 183 -6.95 6.00 -21.02
CA LYS A 183 -5.82 6.77 -21.60
C LYS A 183 -4.46 6.19 -21.19
N ASN A 184 -4.33 5.72 -19.95
CA ASN A 184 -3.07 5.21 -19.40
C ASN A 184 -2.96 3.68 -19.40
N ALA A 185 -4.01 2.98 -19.84
CA ALA A 185 -4.04 1.53 -19.90
C ALA A 185 -3.12 0.96 -20.98
N THR A 186 -2.36 -0.07 -20.62
CA THR A 186 -1.70 -0.94 -21.60
C THR A 186 -2.75 -1.76 -22.36
N ASN A 187 -2.39 -2.27 -23.55
CA ASN A 187 -3.31 -3.09 -24.36
C ASN A 187 -3.81 -4.31 -23.57
N ALA A 188 -2.91 -5.01 -22.87
CA ALA A 188 -3.28 -6.14 -22.00
C ALA A 188 -4.29 -5.79 -20.89
N MET A 189 -4.25 -4.56 -20.36
CA MET A 189 -5.22 -4.12 -19.36
C MET A 189 -6.61 -3.87 -19.94
N LYS A 190 -6.68 -3.33 -21.17
CA LYS A 190 -7.93 -3.02 -21.87
C LYS A 190 -8.75 -4.28 -22.15
N ASP A 191 -8.06 -5.38 -22.46
CA ASP A 191 -8.70 -6.62 -22.93
C ASP A 191 -9.26 -7.48 -21.80
N SER A 192 -8.75 -7.38 -20.56
CA SER A 192 -9.11 -8.33 -19.50
C SER A 192 -9.51 -7.72 -18.15
N ARG A 193 -8.96 -6.56 -17.73
CA ARG A 193 -9.08 -6.11 -16.32
C ARG A 193 -9.86 -4.82 -16.14
N ILE A 194 -9.80 -3.92 -17.11
CA ILE A 194 -10.43 -2.61 -17.02
C ILE A 194 -11.97 -2.69 -17.12
N PRO A 195 -12.57 -3.46 -18.04
CA PRO A 195 -14.03 -3.55 -18.14
C PRO A 195 -14.68 -4.04 -16.83
N ASP A 196 -14.15 -5.11 -16.24
CA ASP A 196 -14.62 -5.67 -14.96
C ASP A 196 -14.39 -4.73 -13.78
N PHE A 197 -13.25 -4.03 -13.78
CA PHE A 197 -12.99 -3.04 -12.77
C PHE A 197 -13.99 -1.88 -12.85
N LEU A 198 -14.21 -1.33 -14.05
CA LEU A 198 -15.14 -0.23 -14.27
C LEU A 198 -16.59 -0.63 -13.98
N SER A 199 -17.02 -1.82 -14.39
CA SER A 199 -18.36 -2.33 -14.10
C SER A 199 -18.59 -2.43 -12.58
N SER A 200 -17.56 -2.85 -11.84
CA SER A 200 -17.61 -2.94 -10.38
C SER A 200 -17.70 -1.59 -9.65
N LEU A 201 -17.44 -0.48 -10.36
CA LEU A 201 -17.58 0.89 -9.87
C LEU A 201 -18.88 1.57 -10.29
N ASN A 202 -19.69 0.96 -11.17
CA ASN A 202 -20.97 1.52 -11.62
C ASN A 202 -21.93 1.93 -10.48
N PRO A 203 -22.03 1.21 -9.35
CA PRO A 203 -22.85 1.65 -8.21
C PRO A 203 -22.48 3.04 -7.68
N PHE A 204 -21.29 3.54 -8.00
CA PHE A 204 -20.76 4.83 -7.56
C PHE A 204 -20.74 5.89 -8.68
N GLN A 205 -21.48 5.68 -9.78
CA GLN A 205 -21.43 6.54 -10.98
C GLN A 205 -21.71 8.04 -10.72
N HIS A 206 -22.57 8.34 -9.73
CA HIS A 206 -22.93 9.72 -9.37
C HIS A 206 -22.08 10.30 -8.24
N ARG A 207 -21.14 9.52 -7.70
CA ARG A 207 -20.32 9.96 -6.58
C ARG A 207 -19.24 10.94 -7.06
N ARG A 208 -19.12 12.03 -6.32
CA ARG A 208 -18.02 13.00 -6.45
C ARG A 208 -17.05 12.76 -5.31
N ILE A 209 -15.77 12.72 -5.63
CA ILE A 209 -14.69 12.49 -4.66
C ILE A 209 -13.82 13.74 -4.71
N ASP A 210 -13.77 14.48 -3.62
CA ASP A 210 -12.84 15.59 -3.45
C ASP A 210 -11.43 15.06 -3.07
N PHE A 211 -10.47 15.97 -2.91
CA PHE A 211 -9.11 15.59 -2.57
C PHE A 211 -9.00 14.90 -1.20
N GLU A 212 -9.78 15.30 -0.21
CA GLU A 212 -9.75 14.70 1.13
C GLU A 212 -10.24 13.26 1.12
N GLU A 213 -11.38 13.03 0.45
CA GLU A 213 -11.96 11.71 0.28
C GLU A 213 -11.06 10.82 -0.59
N PHE A 214 -10.41 11.40 -1.60
CA PHE A 214 -9.41 10.70 -2.39
C PHE A 214 -8.21 10.28 -1.54
N CYS A 215 -7.68 11.16 -0.70
CA CYS A 215 -6.57 10.81 0.19
C CYS A 215 -6.93 9.61 1.07
N ALA A 216 -8.12 9.61 1.68
CA ALA A 216 -8.61 8.50 2.49
C ALA A 216 -8.78 7.20 1.67
N ALA A 217 -9.29 7.33 0.45
CA ALA A 217 -9.57 6.20 -0.43
C ALA A 217 -8.32 5.58 -1.07
N ALA A 218 -7.26 6.36 -1.24
CA ALA A 218 -6.00 5.95 -1.87
C ALA A 218 -4.96 5.43 -0.86
N LEU A 219 -5.23 5.47 0.45
CA LEU A 219 -4.27 5.03 1.47
C LEU A 219 -3.91 3.55 1.34
N ASN A 220 -2.62 3.27 1.46
CA ASN A 220 -2.12 1.95 1.77
C ASN A 220 -1.60 1.91 3.22
N VAL A 221 -2.45 1.37 4.11
CA VAL A 221 -2.15 1.28 5.54
C VAL A 221 -0.88 0.48 5.81
N HIS A 222 -0.62 -0.58 5.05
CA HIS A 222 0.58 -1.41 5.23
C HIS A 222 1.86 -0.64 4.93
N GLN A 223 1.86 0.21 3.90
CA GLN A 223 3.00 1.07 3.61
C GLN A 223 3.22 2.08 4.73
N LEU A 224 2.16 2.74 5.23
CA LEU A 224 2.26 3.67 6.36
C LEU A 224 2.81 3.00 7.63
N GLU A 225 2.45 1.74 7.89
CA GLU A 225 2.98 0.94 9.02
C GLU A 225 4.49 0.69 8.95
N ALA A 226 5.10 0.79 7.77
CA ALA A 226 6.55 0.68 7.63
C ALA A 226 7.29 1.97 7.94
N HIS A 227 6.60 3.11 8.08
CA HIS A 227 7.24 4.35 8.50
C HIS A 227 7.58 4.31 9.99
N ASP A 228 8.74 4.85 10.35
CA ASP A 228 9.15 4.98 11.75
C ASP A 228 8.15 5.82 12.58
N GLN A 229 7.44 6.74 11.93
CA GLN A 229 6.43 7.62 12.53
C GLN A 229 5.04 6.98 12.68
N TRP A 230 4.82 5.74 12.20
CA TRP A 230 3.51 5.07 12.23
C TRP A 230 2.79 5.17 13.58
N LYS A 231 3.51 4.93 14.68
CA LYS A 231 2.91 4.97 16.02
C LYS A 231 2.33 6.35 16.36
N GLN A 232 2.98 7.43 15.93
CA GLN A 232 2.52 8.79 16.16
C GLN A 232 1.33 9.10 15.24
N LEU A 233 1.46 8.78 13.95
CA LEU A 233 0.39 8.96 12.96
C LEU A 233 -0.90 8.24 13.38
N ALA A 234 -0.81 6.96 13.73
CA ALA A 234 -1.95 6.16 14.15
C ALA A 234 -2.62 6.70 15.43
N ARG A 235 -1.84 7.19 16.40
CA ARG A 235 -2.37 7.79 17.64
C ARG A 235 -3.10 9.09 17.36
N SER A 236 -2.49 10.01 16.62
CA SER A 236 -3.14 11.27 16.22
C SER A 236 -4.40 11.01 15.40
N ALA A 237 -4.37 10.00 14.52
CA ALA A 237 -5.53 9.60 13.73
C ALA A 237 -6.65 9.06 14.61
N TYR A 238 -6.32 8.27 15.64
CA TYR A 238 -7.30 7.78 16.60
C TYR A 238 -7.91 8.92 17.41
N GLU A 239 -7.15 9.94 17.82
CA GLU A 239 -7.69 11.11 18.52
C GLU A 239 -8.68 11.92 17.66
N LEU A 240 -8.40 12.04 16.35
CA LEU A 240 -9.34 12.64 15.40
C LEU A 240 -10.58 11.75 15.20
N PHE A 241 -10.37 10.45 15.09
CA PHE A 241 -11.45 9.47 14.97
C PHE A 241 -12.35 9.47 16.20
N GLU A 242 -11.81 9.58 17.42
CA GLU A 242 -12.58 9.64 18.67
C GLU A 242 -13.59 10.80 18.70
N LYS A 243 -13.25 11.92 18.05
CA LYS A 243 -14.10 13.12 17.99
C LYS A 243 -15.17 13.02 16.91
N ASP A 244 -14.78 12.57 15.71
CA ASP A 244 -15.60 12.74 14.50
C ASP A 244 -16.22 11.43 13.98
N GLY A 245 -15.74 10.27 14.43
CA GLY A 245 -16.04 8.98 13.79
C GLY A 245 -16.27 7.79 14.73
N ASN A 246 -15.74 7.82 15.95
CA ASN A 246 -15.85 6.71 16.89
C ASN A 246 -17.18 6.79 17.64
N ARG A 247 -18.14 6.01 17.14
CA ARG A 247 -19.46 5.83 17.72
C ARG A 247 -19.58 4.44 18.34
N ALA A 248 -20.59 4.26 19.19
CA ALA A 248 -20.94 2.93 19.69
C ALA A 248 -21.17 1.97 18.51
N ILE A 249 -20.54 0.80 18.57
CA ILE A 249 -20.44 -0.12 17.44
C ILE A 249 -21.65 -1.04 17.39
N VAL A 250 -22.23 -1.14 16.21
CA VAL A 250 -23.16 -2.22 15.85
C VAL A 250 -22.30 -3.40 15.37
N ILE A 251 -22.35 -4.52 16.06
CA ILE A 251 -21.43 -5.64 15.86
C ILE A 251 -21.55 -6.23 14.46
N GLU A 252 -22.75 -6.18 13.88
CA GLU A 252 -23.04 -6.57 12.51
C GLU A 252 -22.30 -5.70 11.48
N GLU A 253 -22.10 -4.40 11.75
CA GLU A 253 -21.32 -3.51 10.87
C GLU A 253 -19.86 -3.99 10.81
N LEU A 254 -19.29 -4.35 11.96
CA LEU A 254 -17.91 -4.82 12.08
C LEU A 254 -17.74 -6.25 11.54
N ALA A 255 -18.73 -7.12 11.75
CA ALA A 255 -18.78 -8.44 11.15
C ALA A 255 -18.78 -8.37 9.62
N SER A 256 -19.62 -7.49 9.05
CA SER A 256 -19.68 -7.25 7.62
C SER A 256 -18.36 -6.70 7.05
N GLU A 257 -17.74 -5.73 7.73
CA GLU A 257 -16.43 -5.17 7.33
C GLU A 257 -15.31 -6.22 7.36
N LEU A 258 -15.40 -7.20 8.26
CA LEU A 258 -14.41 -8.28 8.39
C LEU A 258 -14.74 -9.52 7.57
N GLY A 259 -15.89 -9.54 6.87
CA GLY A 259 -16.35 -10.68 6.10
C GLY A 259 -16.65 -11.90 6.97
N LEU A 260 -17.00 -11.69 8.24
CA LEU A 260 -17.34 -12.75 9.17
C LEU A 260 -18.77 -13.22 8.90
N GLY A 261 -18.95 -14.53 8.71
CA GLY A 261 -20.27 -15.13 8.56
C GLY A 261 -21.06 -15.16 9.88
N PRO A 262 -22.39 -15.33 9.81
CA PRO A 262 -23.27 -15.35 10.98
C PRO A 262 -22.99 -16.51 11.96
N SER A 263 -22.22 -17.52 11.53
CA SER A 263 -21.81 -18.67 12.35
C SER A 263 -20.60 -18.40 13.25
N ILE A 264 -19.90 -17.27 13.08
CA ILE A 264 -18.74 -16.92 13.89
C ILE A 264 -19.23 -16.15 15.12
N PRO A 265 -18.80 -16.52 16.36
CA PRO A 265 -19.14 -15.76 17.56
C PRO A 265 -18.39 -14.43 17.56
N VAL A 266 -18.93 -13.44 16.83
CA VAL A 266 -18.31 -12.13 16.57
C VAL A 266 -17.94 -11.43 17.89
N HIS A 267 -18.78 -11.55 18.92
CA HIS A 267 -18.51 -11.01 20.26
C HIS A 267 -17.21 -11.54 20.88
N ALA A 268 -16.88 -12.82 20.68
CA ALA A 268 -15.65 -13.40 21.21
C ALA A 268 -14.41 -12.97 20.40
N VAL A 269 -14.58 -12.75 19.09
CA VAL A 269 -13.49 -12.31 18.19
C VAL A 269 -13.14 -10.84 18.39
N LEU A 270 -14.14 -10.02 18.76
CA LEU A 270 -14.02 -8.56 18.82
C LEU A 270 -14.00 -8.02 20.25
N ASN A 271 -13.94 -8.89 21.26
CA ASN A 271 -13.99 -8.48 22.66
C ASN A 271 -12.93 -7.41 22.99
N ASP A 272 -11.71 -7.55 22.46
CA ASP A 272 -10.61 -6.62 22.74
C ASP A 272 -10.61 -5.39 21.81
N TRP A 273 -11.49 -5.37 20.81
CA TRP A 273 -11.63 -4.26 19.86
C TRP A 273 -12.61 -3.22 20.36
N ILE A 274 -13.56 -3.60 21.22
CA ILE A 274 -14.63 -2.76 21.71
C ILE A 274 -14.40 -2.46 23.18
N ARG A 275 -14.43 -1.18 23.54
CA ARG A 275 -14.31 -0.72 24.92
C ARG A 275 -15.59 -1.04 25.69
N HIS A 276 -15.46 -1.75 26.82
CA HIS A 276 -16.59 -2.07 27.70
C HIS A 276 -17.29 -0.84 28.30
N THR A 277 -16.60 0.30 28.37
CA THR A 277 -17.12 1.53 29.01
C THR A 277 -18.25 2.20 28.22
N ASP A 278 -18.15 2.20 26.90
CA ASP A 278 -18.98 3.03 26.00
C ASP A 278 -19.35 2.33 24.69
N GLY A 279 -18.93 1.06 24.50
CA GLY A 279 -19.19 0.30 23.29
C GLY A 279 -18.48 0.83 22.04
N LYS A 280 -17.51 1.74 22.21
CA LYS A 280 -16.73 2.34 21.10
C LYS A 280 -15.52 1.49 20.75
N LEU A 281 -14.89 1.77 19.61
CA LEU A 281 -13.66 1.09 19.21
C LEU A 281 -12.52 1.49 20.13
N SER A 282 -11.73 0.52 20.57
CA SER A 282 -10.44 0.76 21.23
C SER A 282 -9.40 1.20 20.19
N PHE A 283 -8.27 1.76 20.64
CA PHE A 283 -7.14 2.04 19.77
C PHE A 283 -6.65 0.77 19.03
N HIS A 284 -6.64 -0.37 19.72
CA HIS A 284 -6.29 -1.64 19.10
C HIS A 284 -7.24 -2.01 17.97
N GLY A 285 -8.55 -1.96 18.24
CA GLY A 285 -9.55 -2.24 17.22
C GLY A 285 -9.49 -1.22 16.07
N PHE A 286 -9.19 0.05 16.33
CA PHE A 286 -9.05 1.08 15.29
C PHE A 286 -7.95 0.72 14.29
N VAL A 287 -6.76 0.35 14.81
CA VAL A 287 -5.66 -0.11 13.95
C VAL A 287 -6.06 -1.31 13.12
N LYS A 288 -6.79 -2.28 13.71
CA LYS A 288 -7.28 -3.45 12.98
C LYS A 288 -8.32 -3.09 11.92
N LEU A 289 -9.23 -2.16 12.22
CA LEU A 289 -10.27 -1.69 11.32
C LEU A 289 -9.69 -1.03 10.06
N LEU A 290 -8.57 -0.30 10.17
CA LEU A 290 -7.90 0.33 9.02
C LEU A 290 -7.57 -0.68 7.90
N HIS A 291 -7.12 -1.88 8.28
CA HIS A 291 -6.81 -2.96 7.33
C HIS A 291 -8.04 -3.58 6.66
N GLY A 292 -9.20 -3.57 7.35
CA GLY A 292 -10.44 -4.22 6.90
C GLY A 292 -10.30 -5.74 6.72
N THR A 293 -10.99 -6.30 5.72
CA THR A 293 -10.88 -7.72 5.37
C THR A 293 -9.45 -8.09 4.98
N SER A 294 -8.73 -8.75 5.88
CA SER A 294 -7.48 -9.41 5.54
C SER A 294 -7.79 -10.59 4.62
N SER A 295 -7.23 -10.63 3.40
CA SER A 295 -7.34 -11.80 2.51
C SER A 295 -6.85 -13.11 3.15
N ARG A 296 -6.08 -13.05 4.25
CA ARG A 296 -5.65 -14.23 5.00
C ARG A 296 -6.72 -14.84 5.90
N THR A 297 -7.77 -14.12 6.29
CA THR A 297 -8.80 -14.67 7.17
C THR A 297 -9.71 -15.66 6.43
N ILE A 298 -9.87 -15.50 5.12
CA ILE A 298 -10.67 -16.40 4.27
C ILE A 298 -9.95 -17.74 4.03
N ALA A 299 -8.61 -17.76 4.02
CA ALA A 299 -7.83 -18.98 3.75
C ALA A 299 -7.72 -19.94 4.95
N LYS A 300 -8.16 -19.55 6.15
CA LYS A 300 -8.18 -20.44 7.33
C LYS A 300 -9.57 -21.00 7.66
N ALA A 301 -10.58 -20.71 6.82
CA ALA A 301 -11.96 -21.14 7.03
C ALA A 301 -12.52 -21.99 5.87
N GLN A 302 -11.64 -22.55 5.04
CA GLN A 302 -11.97 -23.60 4.06
C GLN A 302 -11.20 -24.87 4.38
#